data_AF-A0A5P6VUJ5-F1
#
_entry.id   AF-A0A5P6VUJ5-F1
#
_cell.length_a   1.000
_cell.length_b   1.000
_cell.length_c   1.000
_cell.angle_alpha   90.00
_cell.angle_beta   90.00
_cell.angle_gamma   90.00
#
_symmetry.space_group_name_H-M   'P 1'
#
loop_
_entity.id
_entity.type
_entity.pdbx_description
1 polymer ?
#
loop_
_entity_poly.entity_id
_entity_poly.type
_entity_poly.pdbx_seq_one_letter_code
_entity_poly.pdbx_strand_id
1 'polypeptide(L)'
;MQYLEEYVYQKIWSELSDTDRNVLFALEGKEEMKIKDLRDKINMSSSLFSTYRDRLEKKGLIDTSKYGFIGLLLPRFSNFVEKQR
;
A
#
# COMPACT_ATOMS: atom_id res chain seq x y z
N MET A 1 -10.65 8.98 -20.07
CA MET A 1 -10.64 7.74 -19.27
C MET A 1 -10.01 7.91 -17.88
N GLN A 2 -9.32 9.02 -17.57
CA GLN A 2 -8.68 9.23 -16.27
C GLN A 2 -9.65 9.36 -15.07
N TYR A 3 -10.86 9.88 -15.30
CA TYR A 3 -11.86 10.06 -14.24
C TYR A 3 -12.29 8.74 -13.57
N LEU A 4 -12.46 7.66 -14.34
CA LEU A 4 -12.93 6.39 -13.77
C LEU A 4 -11.89 5.74 -12.87
N GLU A 5 -10.61 5.77 -13.28
CA GLU A 5 -9.48 5.27 -12.46
C GLU A 5 -9.42 6.02 -11.12
N GLU A 6 -9.54 7.36 -11.14
CA GLU A 6 -9.52 8.17 -9.92
C GLU A 6 -10.72 7.90 -9.00
N TYR A 7 -11.93 7.71 -9.54
CA TYR A 7 -13.11 7.34 -8.73
C TYR A 7 -12.96 5.95 -8.09
N VAL A 8 -12.43 4.98 -8.82
CA VAL A 8 -12.18 3.63 -8.29
C VAL A 8 -11.15 3.70 -7.16
N TYR A 9 -10.05 4.42 -7.35
CA TYR A 9 -9.02 4.58 -6.33
C TYR A 9 -9.53 5.34 -5.11
N GLN A 10 -10.35 6.38 -5.31
CA GLN A 10 -10.99 7.09 -4.20
C GLN A 10 -11.91 6.17 -3.40
N LYS A 11 -12.70 5.32 -4.07
CA LYS A 11 -13.57 4.36 -3.40
C LYS A 11 -12.78 3.34 -2.59
N ILE A 12 -11.75 2.73 -3.19
CA ILE A 12 -10.81 1.83 -2.50
C ILE A 12 -10.23 2.53 -1.27
N TRP A 13 -9.68 3.74 -1.45
CA TRP A 13 -9.05 4.53 -0.40
C TRP A 13 -9.99 4.86 0.76
N SER A 14 -11.26 5.16 0.45
CA SER A 14 -12.29 5.46 1.47
C SER A 14 -12.59 4.26 2.39
N GLU A 15 -12.35 3.03 1.92
CA GLU A 15 -12.59 1.78 2.66
C GLU A 15 -11.33 1.26 3.39
N LEU A 16 -10.21 1.95 3.24
CA LEU A 16 -8.98 1.63 3.95
C LEU A 16 -9.01 2.24 5.35
N SER A 17 -8.58 1.46 6.33
CA SER A 17 -8.31 1.98 7.66
C SER A 17 -7.11 2.92 7.64
N ASP A 18 -6.97 3.76 8.67
CA ASP A 18 -5.83 4.67 8.76
C ASP A 18 -4.49 3.91 8.81
N THR A 19 -4.47 2.71 9.40
CA THR A 19 -3.27 1.87 9.42
C THR A 19 -2.96 1.27 8.05
N ASP A 20 -3.96 0.88 7.25
CA ASP A 20 -3.73 0.47 5.84
C ASP A 20 -3.13 1.62 5.05
N ARG A 21 -3.70 2.82 5.18
CA ARG A 21 -3.21 4.02 4.51
C ARG A 21 -1.77 4.32 4.94
N ASN A 22 -1.44 4.18 6.22
CA ASN A 22 -0.08 4.36 6.71
C ASN A 22 0.92 3.40 6.06
N VAL A 23 0.56 2.12 5.89
CA VAL A 23 1.40 1.13 5.17
C VAL A 23 1.60 1.55 3.71
N LEU A 24 0.55 1.99 3.02
CA LEU A 24 0.65 2.44 1.63
C LEU A 24 1.45 3.74 1.49
N PHE A 25 1.28 4.68 2.41
CA PHE A 25 2.07 5.92 2.43
C PHE A 25 3.55 5.68 2.69
N ALA A 26 3.88 4.67 3.49
CA ALA A 26 5.27 4.30 3.80
C ALA A 26 6.05 3.81 2.57
N LEU A 27 5.35 3.34 1.52
CA LEU A 27 5.96 3.00 0.23
C LEU A 27 6.45 4.22 -0.54
N GLU A 28 6.01 5.44 -0.19
CA GLU A 28 6.47 6.71 -0.81
C GLU A 28 6.41 6.69 -2.34
N GLY A 29 5.35 6.10 -2.89
CA GLY A 29 5.17 6.00 -4.34
C GLY A 29 6.18 5.11 -5.06
N LYS A 30 7.07 4.42 -4.33
CA LYS A 30 7.98 3.43 -4.91
C LYS A 30 7.18 2.23 -5.40
N GLU A 31 7.57 1.71 -6.56
CA GLU A 31 7.00 0.47 -7.09
C GLU A 31 7.27 -0.72 -6.17
N GLU A 32 8.43 -0.73 -5.49
CA GLU A 32 8.84 -1.79 -4.57
C GLU A 32 9.71 -1.24 -3.42
N MET A 33 9.59 -1.84 -2.23
CA MET A 33 10.38 -1.54 -1.03
C MET A 33 10.69 -2.83 -0.26
N LYS A 34 11.81 -2.87 0.48
CA LYS A 34 12.06 -3.95 1.44
C LYS A 34 11.06 -3.88 2.59
N ILE A 35 10.50 -5.03 2.96
CA ILE A 35 9.54 -5.14 4.08
C ILE A 35 10.16 -4.64 5.39
N LYS A 36 11.45 -4.90 5.61
CA LYS A 36 12.16 -4.42 6.80
C LYS A 36 12.16 -2.90 6.87
N ASP A 37 12.60 -2.24 5.79
CA ASP A 37 12.68 -0.78 5.73
C ASP A 37 11.31 -0.12 5.90
N LEU A 38 10.26 -0.72 5.30
CA LEU A 38 8.90 -0.25 5.47
C LEU A 38 8.44 -0.36 6.93
N ARG A 39 8.63 -1.52 7.57
CA ARG A 39 8.24 -1.73 8.97
C ARG A 39 8.99 -0.80 9.93
N ASP A 40 10.27 -0.60 9.69
CA ASP A 40 11.11 0.29 10.49
C ASP A 40 10.60 1.76 10.38
N LYS A 41 10.18 2.20 9.18
CA LYS A 41 9.61 3.54 8.97
C LYS A 41 8.31 3.80 9.72
N ILE A 42 7.42 2.82 9.77
CA ILE A 42 6.12 2.95 10.48
C ILE A 42 6.16 2.41 11.91
N ASN A 43 7.35 2.07 12.41
CA ASN A 43 7.59 1.49 13.74
C ASN A 43 6.64 0.33 14.07
N MET A 44 6.50 -0.61 13.13
CA MET A 44 5.53 -1.71 13.22
C MET A 44 6.22 -3.06 13.40
N SER A 45 5.74 -3.84 14.37
CA SER A 45 6.24 -5.20 14.62
C SER A 45 5.91 -6.14 13.45
N SER A 46 6.68 -7.22 13.30
CA SER A 46 6.43 -8.21 12.25
C SER A 46 5.05 -8.87 12.33
N SER A 47 4.55 -9.14 13.54
CA SER A 47 3.25 -9.78 13.76
C SER A 47 2.07 -8.86 13.43
N LEU A 48 2.21 -7.57 13.75
CA LEU A 48 1.21 -6.58 13.39
C LEU A 48 1.20 -6.35 11.87
N PHE A 49 2.39 -6.23 11.27
CA PHE A 49 2.54 -6.02 9.85
C PHE A 49 1.98 -7.18 9.01
N SER A 50 2.16 -8.45 9.43
CA SER A 50 1.64 -9.59 8.66
C SER A 50 0.12 -9.52 8.49
N THR A 51 -0.61 -9.06 9.50
CA THR A 51 -2.07 -8.88 9.43
C THR A 51 -2.46 -7.85 8.36
N TYR A 52 -1.76 -6.71 8.32
CA TYR A 52 -2.03 -5.65 7.34
C TYR A 52 -1.58 -6.03 5.94
N ARG A 53 -0.43 -6.69 5.81
CA ARG A 53 0.06 -7.25 4.56
C ARG A 53 -0.97 -8.19 3.94
N ASP A 54 -1.39 -9.21 4.69
CA ASP A 54 -2.33 -10.22 4.18
C ASP A 54 -3.68 -9.57 3.80
N ARG A 55 -4.10 -8.53 4.53
CA ARG A 55 -5.32 -7.77 4.21
C ARG A 55 -5.19 -6.97 2.91
N LEU A 56 -4.09 -6.23 2.75
CA LEU A 56 -3.83 -5.41 1.55
C LEU A 56 -3.61 -6.28 0.31
N GLU A 57 -2.95 -7.42 0.47
CA GLU A 57 -2.72 -8.41 -0.58
C GLU A 57 -4.05 -9.04 -1.05
N LYS A 58 -4.92 -9.45 -0.10
CA LYS A 58 -6.28 -9.93 -0.43
C LYS A 58 -7.14 -8.87 -1.13
N LYS A 59 -6.91 -7.59 -0.85
CA LYS A 59 -7.57 -6.47 -1.54
C LYS A 59 -6.96 -6.17 -2.93
N GLY A 60 -5.87 -6.85 -3.31
CA GLY A 60 -5.19 -6.64 -4.59
C GLY A 60 -4.47 -5.29 -4.68
N LEU A 61 -4.04 -4.72 -3.55
CA LEU A 61 -3.39 -3.40 -3.51
C LEU A 61 -1.87 -3.50 -3.51
N ILE A 62 -1.33 -4.58 -2.94
CA ILE A 62 0.10 -4.81 -2.84
C ILE A 62 0.46 -6.17 -3.42
N ASP A 63 1.73 -6.31 -3.82
CA ASP A 63 2.36 -7.57 -4.18
C ASP A 63 3.46 -7.90 -3.17
N THR A 64 3.45 -9.14 -2.66
CA THR A 64 4.51 -9.67 -1.78
C THR A 64 5.09 -10.99 -2.28
N SER A 65 4.88 -11.33 -3.55
CA SER A 65 5.39 -12.53 -4.21
C SER A 65 6.92 -12.65 -4.13
N LYS A 66 7.62 -11.51 -4.15
CA LYS A 66 9.08 -11.45 -4.02
C LYS A 66 9.49 -11.47 -2.55
N TYR A 67 10.24 -12.50 -2.17
CA TYR A 67 10.70 -12.69 -0.79
C TYR A 67 11.42 -11.46 -0.24
N GLY A 68 10.89 -10.91 0.87
CA GLY A 68 11.47 -9.77 1.58
C GLY A 68 11.11 -8.39 1.00
N PHE A 69 10.30 -8.35 -0.06
CA PHE A 69 9.88 -7.12 -0.73
C PHE A 69 8.36 -6.98 -0.73
N ILE A 70 7.93 -5.74 -0.89
CA ILE A 70 6.53 -5.34 -1.00
C ILE A 70 6.43 -4.25 -2.07
N GLY A 71 5.48 -4.38 -2.98
CA GLY A 71 5.22 -3.40 -4.03
C GLY A 71 3.74 -3.08 -4.18
N LEU A 72 3.43 -2.05 -4.96
CA LEU A 72 2.04 -1.74 -5.32
C LEU A 72 1.62 -2.55 -6.55
N LEU A 73 0.43 -3.14 -6.52
CA LEU A 73 -0.08 -3.94 -7.63
C LEU A 73 -0.78 -3.08 -8.70
N LEU A 74 -1.39 -1.96 -8.28
CA LEU A 74 -2.24 -1.15 -9.15
C LEU A 74 -1.43 -0.06 -9.89
N PRO A 75 -1.58 0.06 -11.23
CA PRO A 75 -0.85 1.05 -12.01
C PRO A 75 -1.25 2.47 -11.62
N ARG A 76 -0.26 3.38 -11.49
CA ARG A 76 -0.46 4.78 -11.07
C ARG A 76 -1.09 4.96 -9.68
N PHE A 77 -1.26 3.89 -8.92
CA PHE A 77 -1.78 4.00 -7.56
C PHE A 77 -0.79 4.70 -6.63
N SER A 78 0.51 4.57 -6.87
CA SER A 78 1.56 5.41 -6.25
C SER A 78 1.24 6.90 -6.37
N ASN A 79 1.00 7.38 -7.59
CA ASN A 79 0.66 8.79 -7.85
C ASN A 79 -0.65 9.19 -7.16
N PHE A 80 -1.64 8.30 -7.10
CA PHE A 80 -2.88 8.56 -6.36
C PHE A 80 -2.60 8.72 -4.87
N VAL A 81 -1.84 7.80 -4.27
CA VAL A 81 -1.49 7.84 -2.84
C VAL A 81 -0.68 9.09 -2.52
N GLU A 82 0.28 9.48 -3.36
CA GLU A 82 1.05 10.71 -3.17
C GLU A 82 0.17 11.97 -3.13
N LYS A 83 -0.89 12.03 -3.95
CA LYS A 83 -1.87 13.14 -3.94
C LYS A 83 -2.71 13.21 -2.66
N GLN A 84 -2.78 12.14 -1.85
CA GLN A 84 -3.56 12.10 -0.61
C GLN A 84 -2.78 12.59 0.61
N ARG A 85 -1.48 12.89 0.46
CA ARG A 85 -0.61 13.39 1.53
C ARG A 85 -0.78 14.90 1.69
#